data_AF-A0AAN0JA80-F1
#
_entry.id   AF-A0AAN0JA80-F1
#
_cell.length_a   1.000
_cell.length_b   1.000
_cell.length_c   1.000
_cell.angle_alpha   90.00
_cell.angle_beta   90.00
_cell.angle_gamma   90.00
#
_symmetry.space_group_name_H-M   'P 1'
#
loop_
_entity.id
_entity.type
_entity.pdbx_description
1 polymer ?
#
loop_
_entity_poly.entity_id
_entity_poly.type
_entity_poly.pdbx_seq_one_letter_code
_entity_poly.pdbx_strand_id
1 'polypeptide(L)'
;MGYPTKKLFQSTIDHFPLNPLYSSCSISVYAEIGVAKKPLHCPIKLIGVDPSKIVYINKSPPALPPSMNSTSSSSPIASISQTRRETEEGTFRSDIAHRVMTECTGMIKERVGLYPLIDRLVEKRMISDAGKGQIVDTSTGLTANYRMDELLSLVKASIREDGEDFGLFLEIIKQENTRRADRLAQRLLDNYKRLSYM
;
A
#
# COMPACT_ATOMS: atom_id res chain seq x y z
N MET A 1 -2.42 -29.67 23.89
CA MET A 1 -2.45 -28.43 23.08
C MET A 1 -1.15 -28.35 22.30
N GLY A 2 -1.16 -28.71 21.01
CA GLY A 2 0.02 -28.61 20.15
C GLY A 2 0.18 -27.18 19.64
N TYR A 3 1.39 -26.64 19.68
CA TYR A 3 1.69 -25.37 19.01
C TYR A 3 1.67 -25.57 17.49
N PRO A 4 1.20 -24.60 16.70
CA PRO A 4 1.36 -24.65 15.25
C PRO A 4 2.84 -24.74 14.90
N THR A 5 3.17 -25.68 14.01
CA THR A 5 4.55 -25.90 13.54
C THR A 5 4.63 -25.62 12.05
N LYS A 6 5.75 -25.03 11.62
CA LYS A 6 6.03 -24.81 10.19
C LYS A 6 7.37 -25.46 9.86
N LYS A 7 7.35 -26.38 8.89
CA LYS A 7 8.54 -27.09 8.40
C LYS A 7 9.16 -26.32 7.24
N LEU A 8 10.44 -25.99 7.38
CA LEU A 8 11.26 -25.52 6.28
C LEU A 8 12.01 -26.72 5.71
N PHE A 9 11.95 -26.91 4.40
CA PHE A 9 12.64 -28.00 3.73
C PHE A 9 14.08 -27.59 3.44
N GLN A 10 15.03 -28.48 3.73
CA GLN A 10 16.46 -28.22 3.50
C GLN A 10 16.72 -27.87 2.02
N SER A 11 16.04 -28.51 1.08
CA SER A 11 16.13 -28.18 -0.35
C SER A 11 15.73 -26.74 -0.69
N THR A 12 14.85 -26.11 0.09
CA THR A 12 14.52 -24.69 -0.06
C THR A 12 15.59 -23.80 0.57
N ILE A 13 16.21 -24.25 1.67
CA ILE A 13 17.27 -23.53 2.38
C ILE A 13 18.57 -23.52 1.56
N ASP A 14 18.90 -24.65 0.92
CA ASP A 14 20.13 -24.81 0.13
C ASP A 14 20.17 -23.89 -1.12
N HIS A 15 19.00 -23.41 -1.58
CA HIS A 15 18.89 -22.46 -2.68
C HIS A 15 18.97 -20.98 -2.24
N PHE A 16 18.92 -20.68 -0.94
CA PHE A 16 19.06 -19.29 -0.43
C PHE A 16 20.36 -18.57 -0.81
N PRO A 17 21.55 -19.21 -0.86
CA PRO A 17 22.78 -18.53 -1.24
C PRO A 17 22.82 -18.15 -2.74
N LEU A 18 22.01 -18.81 -3.57
CA LEU A 18 22.02 -18.67 -5.02
C LEU A 18 21.11 -17.55 -5.52
N ASN A 19 20.09 -17.16 -4.74
CA ASN A 19 19.18 -16.10 -5.13
C ASN A 19 18.46 -15.49 -3.90
N PRO A 20 18.72 -14.21 -3.56
CA PRO A 20 18.21 -13.58 -2.32
C PRO A 20 16.68 -13.48 -2.25
N LEU A 21 15.96 -13.62 -3.38
CA LEU A 21 14.49 -13.64 -3.42
C LEU A 21 13.87 -14.85 -2.70
N TYR A 22 14.59 -15.96 -2.56
CA TYR A 22 14.08 -17.14 -1.85
C TYR A 22 14.15 -16.99 -0.33
N SER A 23 14.93 -16.04 0.20
CA SER A 23 15.15 -15.87 1.65
C SER A 23 13.94 -15.33 2.44
N SER A 24 12.77 -15.14 1.81
CA SER A 24 11.59 -14.60 2.47
C SER A 24 10.49 -15.66 2.61
N CYS A 25 9.89 -15.74 3.81
CA CYS A 25 8.68 -16.51 4.04
C CYS A 25 7.59 -15.58 4.57
N SER A 26 6.43 -15.57 3.92
CA SER A 26 5.28 -14.80 4.39
C SER A 26 4.42 -15.64 5.34
N ILE A 27 3.90 -14.99 6.38
CA ILE A 27 2.92 -15.55 7.31
C ILE A 27 1.82 -14.50 7.50
N SER A 28 0.63 -14.79 7.01
CA SER A 28 -0.55 -13.94 7.19
C SER A 28 -1.43 -14.50 8.31
N VAL A 29 -1.96 -13.60 9.14
CA VAL A 29 -2.90 -13.94 10.21
C VAL A 29 -4.15 -13.13 10.03
N TYR A 30 -5.29 -13.81 9.97
CA TYR A 30 -6.59 -13.21 9.73
C TYR A 30 -7.46 -13.41 10.97
N ALA A 31 -8.22 -12.37 11.32
CA ALA A 31 -9.26 -12.41 12.32
C ALA A 31 -10.41 -11.53 11.84
N GLU A 32 -11.64 -11.98 12.09
CA GLU A 32 -12.84 -11.21 11.81
C GLU A 32 -12.94 -10.02 12.79
N ILE A 33 -13.46 -8.89 12.31
CA ILE A 33 -13.59 -7.65 13.08
C ILE A 33 -14.54 -7.90 14.26
N GLY A 34 -14.12 -7.55 15.47
CA GLY A 34 -14.90 -7.76 16.71
C GLY A 34 -14.79 -9.16 17.32
N VAL A 35 -14.19 -10.13 16.63
CA VAL A 35 -13.99 -11.51 17.14
C VAL A 35 -12.71 -11.60 17.99
N ALA A 36 -11.61 -11.01 17.54
CA ALA A 36 -10.37 -10.97 18.31
C ALA A 36 -10.47 -9.93 19.44
N LYS A 37 -10.83 -10.35 20.65
CA LYS A 37 -10.94 -9.45 21.82
C LYS A 37 -9.66 -9.34 22.66
N LYS A 38 -8.71 -10.27 22.48
CA LYS A 38 -7.44 -10.30 23.21
C LYS A 38 -6.27 -10.27 22.22
N PRO A 39 -5.13 -9.65 22.58
CA PRO A 39 -3.90 -9.75 21.80
C PRO A 39 -3.54 -11.21 21.52
N LEU A 40 -3.24 -11.50 20.26
CA LEU A 40 -2.74 -12.79 19.84
C LEU A 40 -1.24 -12.83 20.12
N HIS A 41 -0.82 -13.80 20.93
CA HIS A 41 0.56 -14.16 21.15
C HIS A 41 0.73 -15.64 20.79
N CYS A 42 1.12 -15.91 19.54
CA CYS A 42 1.20 -17.27 19.02
C CYS A 42 2.67 -17.64 18.73
N PRO A 43 3.27 -18.59 19.46
CA PRO A 43 4.57 -19.14 19.12
C PRO A 43 4.44 -20.13 17.96
N ILE A 44 5.28 -19.96 16.95
CA ILE A 44 5.42 -20.86 15.80
C ILE A 44 6.80 -21.48 15.85
N LYS A 45 6.87 -22.80 16.02
CA LYS A 45 8.13 -23.52 15.97
C LYS A 45 8.54 -23.75 14.51
N LEU A 46 9.71 -23.24 14.14
CA LEU A 46 10.33 -23.53 12.86
C LEU A 46 11.17 -24.80 13.00
N ILE A 47 10.79 -25.83 12.26
CA ILE A 47 11.49 -27.11 12.21
C ILE A 47 12.20 -27.24 10.85
N GLY A 48 13.39 -27.83 10.83
CA GLY A 48 14.24 -27.91 9.62
C GLY A 48 15.31 -26.80 9.50
N VAL A 49 15.53 -26.02 10.55
CA VAL A 49 16.67 -25.09 10.69
C VAL A 49 17.47 -25.52 11.92
N ASP A 50 18.80 -25.48 11.85
CA ASP A 50 19.70 -25.83 12.95
C ASP A 50 20.51 -24.59 13.40
N PRO A 51 20.39 -24.14 14.68
CA PRO A 51 19.47 -24.65 15.69
C PRO A 51 18.01 -24.28 15.40
N SER A 52 17.09 -25.10 15.89
CA SER A 52 15.64 -24.84 15.74
C SER A 52 15.28 -23.47 16.33
N LYS A 53 14.45 -22.70 15.62
CA LYS A 53 14.02 -21.36 16.07
C LYS A 53 12.52 -21.30 16.33
N ILE A 54 12.12 -20.40 17.22
CA ILE A 54 10.72 -20.09 17.50
C ILE A 54 10.48 -18.64 17.08
N VAL A 55 9.41 -18.40 16.32
CA VAL A 55 8.96 -17.06 15.92
C VAL A 55 7.65 -16.76 16.63
N TYR A 56 7.52 -15.56 17.19
CA TYR A 56 6.32 -15.12 17.87
C TYR A 56 5.50 -14.18 16.99
N ILE A 57 4.22 -14.50 16.82
CA ILE A 57 3.26 -13.56 16.25
C ILE A 57 2.61 -12.79 17.37
N ASN A 58 2.92 -11.51 17.43
CA ASN A 58 2.31 -10.54 18.33
C ASN A 58 1.40 -9.63 17.53
N LYS A 59 0.09 -9.81 17.66
CA LYS A 59 -0.92 -8.98 16.98
C LYS A 59 -1.97 -8.51 17.96
N SER A 60 -2.11 -7.19 18.09
CA SER A 60 -3.23 -6.58 18.78
C SER A 60 -4.48 -6.60 17.90
N PRO A 61 -5.69 -6.70 18.48
CA PRO A 61 -6.92 -6.53 17.73
C PRO A 61 -6.96 -5.21 16.97
N PRO A 62 -7.60 -5.17 15.79
CA PRO A 62 -7.95 -3.91 15.14
C PRO A 62 -8.79 -3.05 16.09
N ALA A 63 -8.47 -1.77 16.23
CA ALA A 63 -9.29 -0.85 16.99
C ALA A 63 -10.68 -0.75 16.35
N LEU A 64 -11.73 -0.83 17.17
CA LEU A 64 -13.09 -0.59 16.69
C LEU A 64 -13.19 0.85 16.17
N PRO A 65 -13.88 1.11 15.04
CA PRO A 65 -14.16 2.46 14.60
C PRO A 65 -14.97 3.20 15.69
N PRO A 66 -14.70 4.49 15.92
CA PRO A 66 -15.41 5.24 16.96
C PRO A 66 -16.90 5.31 16.64
N SER A 67 -17.74 4.85 17.57
CA SER A 67 -19.19 5.04 17.56
C SER A 67 -19.50 6.53 17.70
N MET A 68 -20.15 7.12 16.69
CA MET A 68 -20.73 8.45 16.80
C MET A 68 -21.92 8.40 17.75
N ASN A 69 -21.70 8.77 19.01
CA ASN A 69 -22.78 9.10 19.93
C ASN A 69 -22.92 10.62 19.99
N SER A 70 -23.98 11.13 19.39
CA SER A 70 -24.43 12.51 19.51
C SER A 70 -24.97 12.76 20.92
N THR A 71 -24.26 13.53 21.75
CA THR A 71 -24.87 14.26 22.88
C THR A 71 -24.11 15.55 23.11
N SER A 72 -24.82 16.68 22.97
CA SER A 72 -24.35 18.03 23.23
C SER A 72 -24.04 18.28 24.71
N SER A 73 -22.89 18.92 25.01
CA SER A 73 -22.80 19.96 26.05
C SER A 73 -21.58 20.88 25.88
N SER A 74 -21.88 22.18 25.82
CA SER A 74 -21.14 23.42 26.15
C SER A 74 -20.15 23.30 27.33
N SER A 75 -19.01 24.01 27.47
CA SER A 75 -18.32 25.14 26.81
C SER A 75 -16.83 25.16 27.34
N PRO A 76 -16.03 26.25 27.25
CA PRO A 76 -14.89 26.42 26.34
C PRO A 76 -13.50 26.47 27.05
N ILE A 77 -12.40 26.53 26.29
CA ILE A 77 -11.25 27.46 26.46
C ILE A 77 -10.14 27.17 25.41
N ALA A 78 -9.86 28.23 24.64
CA ALA A 78 -8.61 28.67 24.00
C ALA A 78 -7.65 27.68 23.31
N SER A 79 -7.64 27.80 21.97
CA SER A 79 -6.47 28.01 21.11
C SER A 79 -5.21 27.17 21.30
N ILE A 80 -4.86 26.40 20.26
CA ILE A 80 -3.74 26.78 19.39
C ILE A 80 -4.00 26.26 17.97
N SER A 81 -3.85 27.18 17.06
CA SER A 81 -4.00 27.15 15.62
C SER A 81 -3.09 26.10 14.97
N GLN A 82 -3.66 25.25 14.13
CA GLN A 82 -2.97 24.79 12.92
C GLN A 82 -3.98 24.69 11.80
N THR A 83 -4.24 25.87 11.22
CA THR A 83 -4.56 26.11 9.81
C THR A 83 -4.79 24.86 8.97
N ARG A 84 -6.00 24.30 9.08
CA ARG A 84 -6.66 23.72 7.91
C ARG A 84 -6.90 24.92 6.99
N ARG A 85 -5.94 25.19 6.11
CA ARG A 85 -6.21 26.02 4.94
C ARG A 85 -7.29 25.29 4.16
N GLU A 86 -8.51 25.80 4.26
CA GLU A 86 -9.43 25.81 3.15
C GLU A 86 -8.70 26.47 1.98
N THR A 87 -8.43 25.73 0.93
CA THR A 87 -8.16 26.29 -0.39
C THR A 87 -8.57 25.27 -1.42
N GLU A 88 -9.70 25.58 -2.05
CA GLU A 88 -10.10 25.22 -3.42
C GLU A 88 -10.70 23.81 -3.63
N GLU A 89 -12.01 23.78 -3.41
CA GLU A 89 -13.00 23.16 -4.30
C GLU A 89 -12.51 23.05 -5.76
N GLY A 90 -12.43 21.82 -6.25
CA GLY A 90 -12.08 21.51 -7.62
C GLY A 90 -11.54 20.11 -7.71
N THR A 91 -12.39 19.18 -8.10
CA THR A 91 -11.97 17.86 -8.61
C THR A 91 -10.77 18.04 -9.51
N PHE A 92 -9.71 17.24 -9.28
CA PHE A 92 -8.53 17.26 -10.12
C PHE A 92 -8.98 17.14 -11.58
N ARG A 93 -8.50 18.02 -12.45
CA ARG A 93 -8.80 17.94 -13.87
C ARG A 93 -8.14 16.69 -14.45
N SER A 94 -8.95 15.76 -14.95
CA SER A 94 -8.49 14.46 -15.44
C SER A 94 -7.47 14.58 -16.58
N ASP A 95 -7.63 15.55 -17.48
CA ASP A 95 -6.70 15.81 -18.59
C ASP A 95 -5.32 16.24 -18.10
N ILE A 96 -5.27 17.15 -17.11
CA ILE A 96 -4.01 17.61 -16.51
C ILE A 96 -3.38 16.50 -15.67
N ALA A 97 -4.16 15.82 -14.85
CA ALA A 97 -3.68 14.74 -14.00
C ALA A 97 -3.11 13.57 -14.83
N HIS A 98 -3.81 13.16 -15.90
CA HIS A 98 -3.32 12.17 -16.84
C HIS A 98 -2.01 12.60 -17.50
N ARG A 99 -1.89 13.89 -17.88
CA ARG A 99 -0.65 14.45 -18.43
C ARG A 99 0.51 14.38 -17.43
N VAL A 100 0.29 14.78 -16.18
CA VAL A 100 1.30 14.67 -15.10
C VAL A 100 1.77 13.23 -14.95
N MET A 101 0.84 12.28 -14.91
CA MET A 101 1.14 10.86 -14.78
C MET A 101 1.97 10.34 -15.95
N THR A 102 1.69 10.80 -17.16
CA THR A 102 2.44 10.45 -18.37
C THR A 102 3.87 11.02 -18.31
N GLU A 103 4.02 12.32 -18.01
CA GLU A 103 5.33 12.98 -17.94
C GLU A 103 6.20 12.45 -16.78
N CYS A 104 5.57 12.02 -15.67
CA CYS A 104 6.28 11.55 -14.47
C CYS A 104 6.45 10.02 -14.40
N THR A 105 6.06 9.26 -15.44
CA THR A 105 6.08 7.78 -15.43
C THR A 105 7.45 7.21 -15.02
N GLY A 106 8.55 7.69 -15.60
CA GLY A 106 9.90 7.23 -15.25
C GLY A 106 10.26 7.48 -13.77
N MET A 107 9.93 8.66 -13.26
CA MET A 107 10.19 9.01 -11.86
C MET A 107 9.38 8.15 -10.88
N ILE A 108 8.16 7.76 -11.23
CA ILE A 108 7.33 6.87 -10.41
C ILE A 108 7.97 5.47 -10.36
N LYS A 109 8.39 4.94 -11.51
CA LYS A 109 9.03 3.61 -11.63
C LYS A 109 10.29 3.47 -10.79
N GLU A 110 11.12 4.53 -10.75
CA GLU A 110 12.34 4.51 -9.96
C GLU A 110 12.05 4.48 -8.46
N ARG A 111 10.96 5.12 -8.03
CA ARG A 111 10.70 5.49 -6.63
C ARG A 111 9.72 4.59 -5.89
N VAL A 112 8.95 3.79 -6.61
CA VAL A 112 7.89 2.94 -6.05
C VAL A 112 8.12 1.47 -6.44
N GLY A 113 7.94 0.56 -5.48
CA GLY A 113 7.99 -0.88 -5.75
C GLY A 113 6.68 -1.40 -6.36
N LEU A 114 6.78 -2.30 -7.35
CA LEU A 114 5.63 -2.86 -8.06
C LEU A 114 4.60 -3.51 -7.13
N TYR A 115 4.99 -4.55 -6.37
CA TYR A 115 4.05 -5.34 -5.57
C TYR A 115 3.40 -4.54 -4.42
N PRO A 116 4.14 -3.74 -3.62
CA PRO A 116 3.53 -2.89 -2.60
C PRO A 116 2.51 -1.89 -3.18
N LEU A 117 2.76 -1.39 -4.40
CA LEU A 117 1.84 -0.46 -5.06
C LEU A 117 0.57 -1.16 -5.55
N ILE A 118 0.68 -2.35 -6.16
CA ILE A 118 -0.46 -3.16 -6.61
C ILE A 118 -1.44 -3.41 -5.46
N ASP A 119 -0.92 -3.87 -4.31
CA ASP A 119 -1.79 -4.23 -3.18
C ASP A 119 -2.58 -3.04 -2.65
N ARG A 120 -1.97 -1.86 -2.58
CA ARG A 120 -2.63 -0.62 -2.14
C ARG A 120 -3.62 -0.07 -3.16
N LEU A 121 -3.31 -0.18 -4.45
CA LEU A 121 -4.22 0.23 -5.53
C LEU A 121 -5.50 -0.61 -5.53
N VAL A 122 -5.40 -1.92 -5.25
CA VAL A 122 -6.56 -2.80 -5.08
C VAL A 122 -7.30 -2.48 -3.78
N GLU A 123 -6.59 -2.29 -2.67
CA GLU A 123 -7.18 -1.96 -1.36
C GLU A 123 -8.07 -0.71 -1.45
N LYS A 124 -7.63 0.29 -2.20
CA LYS A 124 -8.36 1.55 -2.43
C LYS A 124 -9.33 1.50 -3.60
N ARG A 125 -9.51 0.33 -4.23
CA ARG A 125 -10.41 0.08 -5.38
C ARG A 125 -10.12 0.94 -6.61
N MET A 126 -8.89 1.43 -6.73
CA MET A 126 -8.45 2.17 -7.91
C MET A 126 -8.15 1.24 -9.09
N ILE A 127 -7.78 -0.01 -8.81
CA ILE A 127 -7.71 -1.08 -9.81
C ILE A 127 -8.50 -2.30 -9.32
N SER A 128 -9.03 -3.09 -10.24
CA SER A 128 -9.77 -4.32 -9.92
C SER A 128 -8.84 -5.51 -9.61
N ASP A 129 -9.37 -6.52 -8.91
CA ASP A 129 -8.67 -7.80 -8.71
C ASP A 129 -8.31 -8.49 -10.03
N ALA A 130 -9.16 -8.35 -11.06
CA ALA A 130 -8.87 -8.83 -12.41
C ALA A 130 -7.68 -8.09 -13.04
N GLY A 131 -7.59 -6.77 -12.84
CA GLY A 131 -6.45 -5.95 -13.26
C GLY A 131 -5.17 -6.36 -12.53
N LYS A 132 -5.24 -6.58 -11.20
CA LYS A 132 -4.13 -7.14 -10.43
C LYS A 132 -3.67 -8.49 -10.97
N GLY A 133 -4.60 -9.39 -11.27
CA GLY A 133 -4.33 -10.73 -11.80
C GLY A 133 -3.45 -10.71 -13.06
N GLN A 134 -3.75 -9.81 -13.99
CA GLN A 134 -2.96 -9.65 -15.23
C GLN A 134 -1.52 -9.19 -14.95
N ILE A 135 -1.34 -8.25 -14.01
CA ILE A 135 -0.04 -7.66 -13.69
C ILE A 135 0.86 -8.65 -12.94
N VAL A 136 0.28 -9.43 -12.02
CA VAL A 136 1.05 -10.40 -11.20
C VAL A 136 1.28 -11.72 -11.91
N ASP A 137 0.63 -11.97 -13.07
CA ASP A 137 0.78 -13.21 -13.81
C ASP A 137 2.21 -13.40 -14.32
N THR A 138 2.91 -14.34 -13.68
CA THR A 138 4.29 -14.69 -14.00
C THR A 138 4.44 -15.50 -15.28
N SER A 139 3.36 -16.10 -15.78
CA SER A 139 3.37 -16.96 -16.98
C SER A 139 3.53 -16.19 -18.29
N THR A 140 3.32 -14.87 -18.26
CA THR A 140 3.43 -13.96 -19.42
C THR A 140 4.87 -13.73 -19.92
N GLY A 141 5.89 -14.10 -19.13
CA GLY A 141 7.30 -13.81 -19.45
C GLY A 141 7.69 -12.32 -19.37
N LEU A 142 6.77 -11.44 -18.97
CA LEU A 142 7.03 -10.00 -18.83
C LEU A 142 8.00 -9.70 -17.68
N THR A 143 8.88 -8.72 -17.89
CA THR A 143 9.77 -8.22 -16.83
C THR A 143 8.99 -7.36 -15.83
N ALA A 144 9.51 -7.20 -14.61
CA ALA A 144 8.91 -6.32 -13.61
C ALA A 144 8.75 -4.86 -14.10
N ASN A 145 9.64 -4.42 -15.01
CA ASN A 145 9.56 -3.10 -15.61
C ASN A 145 8.33 -2.95 -16.53
N TYR A 146 8.08 -3.93 -17.41
CA TYR A 146 6.90 -3.94 -18.27
C TYR A 146 5.60 -4.05 -17.45
N ARG A 147 5.59 -4.88 -16.41
CA ARG A 147 4.45 -4.99 -15.49
C ARG A 147 4.16 -3.68 -14.75
N MET A 148 5.20 -2.95 -14.38
CA MET A 148 5.05 -1.60 -13.82
C MET A 148 4.46 -0.63 -14.84
N ASP A 149 4.85 -0.73 -16.12
CA ASP A 149 4.26 0.09 -17.18
C ASP A 149 2.76 -0.22 -17.38
N GLU A 150 2.36 -1.49 -17.34
CA GLU A 150 0.94 -1.89 -17.41
C GLU A 150 0.15 -1.39 -16.20
N LEU A 151 0.70 -1.53 -14.98
CA LEU A 151 0.08 -1.00 -13.78
C LEU A 151 -0.14 0.51 -13.88
N LEU A 152 0.88 1.26 -14.29
CA LEU A 152 0.76 2.70 -14.48
C LEU A 152 -0.19 3.05 -15.62
N SER A 153 -0.33 2.18 -16.63
CA SER A 153 -1.34 2.35 -17.69
C SER A 153 -2.76 2.27 -17.13
N LEU A 154 -3.04 1.30 -16.25
CA LEU A 154 -4.35 1.18 -15.58
C LEU A 154 -4.64 2.39 -14.68
N VAL A 155 -3.64 2.82 -13.89
CA VAL A 155 -3.74 4.02 -13.05
C VAL A 155 -4.06 5.26 -13.89
N LYS A 156 -3.36 5.44 -15.02
CA LYS A 156 -3.61 6.54 -15.97
C LYS A 156 -5.02 6.48 -16.57
N ALA A 157 -5.52 5.28 -16.90
CA ALA A 157 -6.87 5.10 -17.41
C ALA A 157 -7.92 5.53 -16.37
N SER A 158 -7.79 5.07 -15.13
CA SER A 158 -8.63 5.47 -14.00
C SER A 158 -8.68 6.99 -13.84
N ILE A 159 -7.51 7.63 -13.77
CA ILE A 159 -7.36 9.09 -13.63
C ILE A 159 -7.98 9.87 -14.80
N ARG A 160 -7.92 9.30 -16.00
CA ARG A 160 -8.51 9.92 -17.19
C ARG A 160 -10.04 9.87 -17.15
N GLU A 161 -10.61 8.81 -16.57
CA GLU A 161 -12.05 8.65 -16.37
C GLU A 161 -12.56 9.53 -15.23
N ASP A 162 -11.88 9.51 -14.08
CA ASP A 162 -12.17 10.37 -12.93
C ASP A 162 -10.88 10.98 -12.39
N GLY A 163 -10.79 12.31 -12.44
CA GLY A 163 -9.59 12.99 -11.97
C GLY A 163 -9.38 12.86 -10.46
N GLU A 164 -10.41 12.59 -9.65
CA GLU A 164 -10.26 12.34 -8.20
C GLU A 164 -9.30 11.19 -7.90
N ASP A 165 -9.21 10.21 -8.81
CA ASP A 165 -8.28 9.09 -8.69
C ASP A 165 -6.81 9.54 -8.66
N PHE A 166 -6.50 10.74 -9.14
CA PHE A 166 -5.18 11.32 -8.98
C PHE A 166 -4.90 11.68 -7.52
N GLY A 167 -5.87 12.28 -6.84
CA GLY A 167 -5.79 12.56 -5.40
C GLY A 167 -5.64 11.27 -4.59
N LEU A 168 -6.43 10.25 -4.95
CA LEU A 168 -6.34 8.92 -4.35
C LEU A 168 -4.95 8.29 -4.56
N PHE A 169 -4.40 8.40 -5.78
CA PHE A 169 -3.06 7.92 -6.09
C PHE A 169 -1.97 8.61 -5.26
N LEU A 170 -2.05 9.94 -5.07
CA LEU A 170 -1.14 10.67 -4.20
C LEU A 170 -1.23 10.19 -2.74
N GLU A 171 -2.44 9.92 -2.25
CA GLU A 171 -2.63 9.34 -0.92
C GLU A 171 -1.96 7.97 -0.81
N ILE A 172 -2.19 7.09 -1.79
CA ILE A 172 -1.60 5.74 -1.84
C ILE A 172 -0.07 5.78 -1.78
N ILE A 173 0.56 6.67 -2.54
CA ILE A 173 2.02 6.85 -2.49
C ILE A 173 2.45 7.26 -1.08
N LYS A 174 1.80 8.24 -0.46
CA LYS A 174 2.18 8.75 0.87
C LYS A 174 2.05 7.69 1.96
N GLN A 175 1.14 6.72 1.82
CA GLN A 175 0.99 5.64 2.78
C GLN A 175 2.18 4.67 2.83
N GLU A 176 3.12 4.74 1.88
CA GLU A 176 4.40 4.02 1.97
C GLU A 176 5.25 4.51 3.17
N ASN A 177 4.91 5.67 3.75
CA ASN A 177 5.54 6.27 4.94
C ASN A 177 7.07 6.37 4.82
N THR A 178 7.55 6.73 3.63
CA THR A 178 8.97 7.01 3.38
C THR A 178 9.16 8.43 2.89
N ARG A 179 10.29 9.05 3.27
CA ARG A 179 10.72 10.35 2.73
C ARG A 179 10.84 10.36 1.20
N ARG A 180 10.98 9.19 0.57
CA ARG A 180 11.07 9.06 -0.89
C ARG A 180 9.69 9.18 -1.52
N ALA A 181 8.70 8.49 -0.95
CA ALA A 181 7.31 8.52 -1.38
C ALA A 181 6.67 9.91 -1.14
N ASP A 182 6.90 10.53 0.01
CA ASP A 182 6.40 11.89 0.29
C ASP A 182 6.92 12.91 -0.74
N ARG A 183 8.22 12.84 -1.07
CA ARG A 183 8.82 13.71 -2.09
C ARG A 183 8.31 13.41 -3.49
N LEU A 184 7.97 12.15 -3.78
CA LEU A 184 7.35 11.79 -5.05
C LEU A 184 5.93 12.40 -5.15
N ALA A 185 5.09 12.18 -4.14
CA ALA A 185 3.73 12.72 -4.12
C ALA A 185 3.72 14.25 -4.21
N GLN A 186 4.61 14.92 -3.47
CA GLN A 186 4.74 16.38 -3.55
C GLN A 186 5.14 16.84 -4.95
N ARG A 187 6.12 16.20 -5.59
CA ARG A 187 6.54 16.54 -6.96
C ARG A 187 5.43 16.33 -7.99
N LEU A 188 4.62 15.28 -7.85
CA LEU A 188 3.47 15.06 -8.72
C LEU A 188 2.44 16.19 -8.55
N LEU A 189 2.14 16.56 -7.31
CA LEU A 189 1.22 17.67 -7.01
C LEU A 189 1.76 19.03 -7.52
N ASP A 190 3.06 19.29 -7.37
CA ASP A 190 3.67 20.53 -7.84
C ASP A 190 3.63 20.62 -9.38
N ASN A 191 3.83 19.49 -10.09
CA ASN A 191 3.68 19.43 -11.54
C ASN A 191 2.23 19.63 -11.98
N TYR A 192 1.27 19.05 -11.26
CA TYR A 192 -0.15 19.29 -11.51
C TYR A 192 -0.48 20.78 -11.39
N LYS A 193 -0.08 21.42 -10.29
CA LYS A 193 -0.29 22.86 -10.09
C LYS A 193 0.34 23.68 -11.20
N ARG A 194 1.60 23.39 -11.54
CA ARG A 194 2.31 24.06 -12.65
C ARG A 194 1.52 24.00 -13.96
N LEU A 195 0.98 22.82 -14.31
CA LEU A 195 0.20 22.63 -15.53
C LEU A 195 -1.23 23.18 -15.45
N SER A 196 -1.78 23.31 -14.24
CA SER A 196 -3.11 23.88 -14.00
C SER A 196 -3.18 25.40 -14.17
N TYR A 197 -2.04 26.09 -14.12
CA TYR A 197 -1.94 27.54 -14.34
C TYR A 197 -1.39 27.91 -15.73
N MET A 198 -1.22 26.94 -16.64
CA MET A 198 -0.84 27.15 -18.05
C MET A 198 -2.08 27.09 -18.95
#